data_AF-A0A953CUF6-F1
#
_entry.id   AF-A0A953CUF6-F1
#
_cell.length_a   1.000
_cell.length_b   1.000
_cell.length_c   1.000
_cell.angle_alpha   90.00
_cell.angle_beta   90.00
_cell.angle_gamma   90.00
#
_symmetry.space_group_name_H-M   'P 1'
#
loop_
_entity.id
_entity.type
_entity.pdbx_description
1 polymer ?
#
loop_
_entity_poly.entity_id
_entity_poly.type
_entity_poly.pdbx_seq_one_letter_code
_entity_poly.pdbx_strand_id
1 'polypeptide(L)'
;MKSKTRWIVLLLLLLLSFQARTDEGTTAGVYFERAGLKLISGVANVATGWMELPKNISLWQRRTDNEPVGVTEGVLRGFVHTASRMASGALDLATFWLPTFPTPNPPFIWEDFSRESEYYAFRTD
;
A
#
# COMPACT_ATOMS: atom_id res chain seq x y z
N MET A 1 -24.86 -0.71 55.72
CA MET A 1 -25.43 -0.95 54.38
C MET A 1 -24.76 -0.16 53.24
N LYS A 2 -24.31 1.10 53.43
CA LYS A 2 -23.74 1.94 52.35
C LYS A 2 -22.44 1.41 51.69
N SER A 3 -21.61 0.63 52.39
CA SER A 3 -20.34 0.13 51.82
C SER A 3 -20.55 -0.93 50.74
N LYS A 4 -21.42 -1.92 50.97
CA LYS A 4 -21.71 -3.00 50.01
C LYS A 4 -22.30 -2.47 48.69
N THR A 5 -23.13 -1.43 48.77
CA THR A 5 -23.70 -0.76 47.58
C THR A 5 -22.64 -0.09 46.70
N ARG A 6 -21.59 0.50 47.28
CA ARG A 6 -20.49 1.12 46.51
C ARG A 6 -19.67 0.09 45.73
N TRP A 7 -19.41 -1.07 46.34
CA TRP A 7 -18.71 -2.18 45.67
C TRP A 7 -19.53 -2.81 44.55
N ILE A 8 -20.85 -2.95 44.75
CA ILE A 8 -21.76 -3.44 43.71
C ILE A 8 -21.81 -2.47 42.52
N VAL A 9 -21.85 -1.16 42.77
CA VAL A 9 -21.82 -0.13 41.70
C VAL A 9 -20.47 -0.13 40.97
N LEU A 10 -19.35 -0.28 41.67
CA LEU A 10 -18.02 -0.40 41.04
C LEU A 10 -17.89 -1.66 40.18
N LEU A 11 -18.45 -2.80 40.63
CA LEU A 11 -18.51 -4.04 39.87
C LEU A 11 -19.38 -3.91 38.61
N LEU A 12 -20.52 -3.24 38.71
CA LEU A 12 -21.40 -2.95 37.57
C LEU A 12 -20.72 -2.03 36.54
N LEU A 13 -20.01 -1.00 36.98
CA LEU A 13 -19.25 -0.10 36.09
C LEU A 13 -18.08 -0.82 35.40
N LEU A 14 -17.42 -1.76 36.09
CA LEU A 14 -16.36 -2.57 35.51
C LEU A 14 -16.92 -3.50 34.40
N LEU A 15 -18.09 -4.10 34.62
CA LEU A 15 -18.75 -4.97 33.64
C LEU A 15 -19.26 -4.21 32.40
N LEU A 16 -19.59 -2.92 32.52
CA LEU A 16 -19.97 -2.07 31.39
C LEU A 16 -18.79 -1.56 30.55
N SER A 17 -17.55 -1.65 31.06
CA SER A 17 -16.39 -1.04 30.40
C SER A 17 -15.80 -1.85 29.23
N PHE A 18 -16.29 -3.08 28.99
CA PHE A 18 -15.72 -4.00 28.01
C PHE A 18 -16.72 -4.46 26.94
N GLN A 19 -17.32 -3.51 26.23
CA GLN A 19 -18.05 -3.81 24.99
C GLN A 19 -17.26 -3.26 23.81
N ALA A 20 -16.10 -3.86 23.53
CA ALA A 20 -15.42 -3.67 22.24
C ALA A 20 -16.26 -4.38 21.16
N ARG A 21 -17.20 -3.65 20.57
CA ARG A 21 -18.00 -4.15 19.45
C ARG A 21 -17.13 -4.09 18.19
N THR A 22 -16.54 -5.21 17.80
CA THR A 22 -16.00 -5.39 16.47
C THR A 22 -17.18 -5.62 15.52
N ASP A 23 -17.50 -4.63 14.72
CA ASP A 23 -18.51 -4.78 13.68
C ASP A 23 -17.92 -5.66 12.56
N GLU A 24 -18.39 -6.91 12.48
CA GLU A 24 -17.92 -7.90 11.49
C GLU A 24 -18.01 -7.35 10.05
N GLY A 25 -19.00 -6.48 9.77
CA GLY A 25 -19.15 -5.77 8.51
C GLY A 25 -18.01 -4.79 8.21
N THR A 26 -17.48 -4.10 9.23
CA THR A 26 -16.34 -3.18 9.08
C THR A 26 -15.06 -3.95 8.78
N THR A 27 -14.81 -5.09 9.46
CA THR A 27 -13.61 -5.91 9.24
C THR A 27 -13.63 -6.61 7.88
N ALA A 28 -14.78 -7.14 7.45
CA ALA A 28 -14.93 -7.74 6.14
C ALA A 28 -14.76 -6.72 5.01
N GLY A 29 -15.32 -5.51 5.16
CA GLY A 29 -15.16 -4.42 4.20
C GLY A 29 -13.69 -4.07 3.97
N VAL A 30 -12.92 -3.86 5.05
CA VAL A 30 -11.48 -3.56 4.96
C VAL A 30 -10.69 -4.70 4.33
N TYR A 31 -11.03 -5.96 4.63
CA TYR A 31 -10.41 -7.12 4.00
C TYR A 31 -10.61 -7.10 2.48
N PHE A 32 -11.86 -6.99 2.02
CA PHE A 32 -12.19 -7.01 0.60
C PHE A 32 -11.63 -5.81 -0.15
N GLU A 33 -11.62 -4.64 0.47
CA GLU A 33 -11.01 -3.44 -0.08
C GLU A 33 -9.51 -3.64 -0.33
N ARG A 34 -8.76 -4.13 0.69
CA ARG A 34 -7.31 -4.35 0.57
C ARG A 34 -6.97 -5.47 -0.41
N ALA A 35 -7.64 -6.61 -0.30
CA ALA A 35 -7.43 -7.74 -1.18
C ALA A 35 -7.80 -7.41 -2.64
N GLY A 36 -8.91 -6.70 -2.84
CA GLY A 36 -9.37 -6.24 -4.14
C GLY A 36 -8.42 -5.21 -4.76
N LEU A 37 -7.99 -4.22 -3.98
CA LEU A 37 -7.00 -3.23 -4.42
C LEU A 37 -5.69 -3.92 -4.84
N LYS A 38 -5.17 -4.83 -4.00
CA LYS A 38 -3.93 -5.57 -4.27
C LYS A 38 -4.03 -6.46 -5.51
N LEU A 39 -5.18 -7.08 -5.74
CA LEU A 39 -5.45 -7.86 -6.96
C LEU A 39 -5.42 -6.96 -8.21
N ILE A 40 -6.19 -5.88 -8.20
CA ILE A 40 -6.33 -4.97 -9.35
C ILE A 40 -5.00 -4.27 -9.63
N SER A 41 -4.31 -3.79 -8.59
CA SER A 41 -2.98 -3.18 -8.73
C SER A 41 -1.95 -4.20 -9.21
N GLY A 42 -2.01 -5.45 -8.74
CA GLY A 42 -1.13 -6.53 -9.20
C GLY A 42 -1.23 -6.75 -10.70
N VAL A 43 -2.46 -6.95 -11.21
CA VAL A 43 -2.72 -7.10 -12.65
C VAL A 43 -2.26 -5.88 -13.43
N ALA A 44 -2.64 -4.68 -12.98
CA ALA A 44 -2.25 -3.43 -13.63
C ALA A 44 -0.73 -3.26 -13.71
N ASN A 45 -0.01 -3.52 -12.62
CA ASN A 45 1.44 -3.34 -12.55
C ASN A 45 2.22 -4.35 -13.38
N VAL A 46 1.73 -5.59 -13.51
CA VAL A 46 2.32 -6.56 -14.45
C VAL A 46 2.11 -6.09 -15.89
N ALA A 47 0.89 -5.66 -16.24
CA ALA A 47 0.55 -5.25 -17.60
C ALA A 47 1.21 -3.93 -18.03
N THR A 48 1.40 -3.00 -17.09
CA THR A 48 1.77 -1.62 -17.39
C THR A 48 3.03 -1.13 -16.68
N GLY A 49 3.71 -1.99 -15.91
CA GLY A 49 4.91 -1.64 -15.15
C GLY A 49 6.08 -1.16 -16.02
N TRP A 50 6.11 -1.52 -17.31
CA TRP A 50 7.08 -1.01 -18.29
C TRP A 50 7.04 0.51 -18.47
N MET A 51 5.94 1.17 -18.12
CA MET A 51 5.83 2.63 -18.15
C MET A 51 6.70 3.33 -17.09
N GLU A 52 7.28 2.59 -16.14
CA GLU A 52 8.32 3.10 -15.23
C GLU A 52 9.54 3.60 -16.00
N LEU A 53 9.91 2.97 -17.12
CA LEU A 53 11.07 3.38 -17.91
C LEU A 53 10.94 4.81 -18.46
N PRO A 54 9.94 5.15 -19.31
CA PRO A 54 9.78 6.51 -19.80
C PRO A 54 9.50 7.52 -18.68
N LYS A 55 8.80 7.12 -17.61
CA LYS A 55 8.60 7.98 -16.44
C LYS A 55 9.93 8.41 -15.81
N ASN A 56 10.80 7.44 -15.51
CA ASN A 56 12.08 7.73 -14.85
C ASN A 56 13.03 8.53 -15.74
N ILE A 57 13.02 8.32 -17.06
CA ILE A 57 13.77 9.18 -18.00
C ILE A 57 13.32 10.64 -17.86
N SER A 58 12.01 10.90 -17.92
CA SER A 58 11.51 12.28 -17.78
C SER A 58 11.77 12.87 -16.40
N LEU A 59 11.64 12.08 -15.32
CA LEU A 59 11.92 12.52 -13.95
C LEU A 59 13.38 12.94 -13.79
N TRP A 60 14.31 12.14 -14.29
CA TRP A 60 15.74 12.42 -14.13
C TRP A 60 16.22 13.55 -15.03
N GLN A 61 15.70 13.67 -16.24
CA GLN A 61 15.95 14.85 -17.09
C GLN A 61 15.51 16.16 -16.41
N ARG A 62 14.42 16.17 -15.65
CA ARG A 62 13.95 17.36 -14.91
C ARG A 62 14.77 17.68 -13.66
N ARG A 63 15.54 16.72 -13.13
CA ARG A 63 16.32 16.86 -11.90
C ARG A 63 17.74 17.37 -12.13
N THR A 64 18.22 17.35 -13.36
CA THR A 64 19.60 17.73 -13.70
C THR A 64 19.62 18.74 -14.83
N ASP A 65 20.58 19.66 -14.76
CA ASP A 65 20.84 20.63 -15.83
C ASP A 65 21.61 19.99 -17.00
N ASN A 66 22.13 18.77 -16.81
CA ASN A 66 22.96 18.08 -17.80
C ASN A 66 22.18 16.95 -18.49
N GLU A 67 21.59 17.28 -19.64
CA GLU A 67 20.63 16.41 -20.35
C GLU A 67 21.15 14.98 -20.62
N PRO A 68 22.38 14.75 -21.13
CA PRO A 68 22.88 13.40 -21.38
C PRO A 68 23.03 12.56 -20.10
N VAL A 69 23.39 13.21 -18.99
CA VAL A 69 23.50 12.55 -17.68
C VAL A 69 22.11 12.17 -17.17
N GLY A 70 21.14 13.08 -17.30
CA GLY A 70 19.75 12.85 -16.87
C GLY A 70 19.09 11.70 -17.63
N VAL A 71 19.31 11.62 -18.95
CA VAL A 71 18.81 10.51 -19.77
C VAL A 71 19.45 9.18 -19.33
N THR A 72 20.77 9.15 -19.16
CA THR A 72 21.49 7.91 -18.80
C THR A 72 21.06 7.39 -17.42
N GLU A 73 21.03 8.25 -16.41
CA GLU A 73 20.55 7.92 -15.06
C GLU A 73 19.08 7.48 -15.07
N GLY A 74 18.25 8.21 -15.81
CA GLY A 74 16.83 7.90 -15.96
C GLY A 74 16.56 6.55 -16.62
N VAL A 75 17.36 6.15 -17.62
CA VAL A 75 17.29 4.81 -18.23
C VAL A 75 17.67 3.73 -17.23
N LEU A 76 18.80 3.88 -16.53
CA LEU A 76 19.27 2.89 -15.56
C LEU A 76 18.25 2.68 -14.45
N ARG A 77 17.75 3.78 -13.85
CA ARG A 77 16.72 3.72 -12.81
C ARG A 77 15.39 3.21 -13.35
N GLY A 78 15.02 3.62 -14.57
CA GLY A 78 13.80 3.17 -15.23
C GLY A 78 13.75 1.65 -15.44
N PHE A 79 14.88 1.01 -15.77
CA PHE A 79 14.96 -0.45 -15.84
C PHE A 79 14.75 -1.11 -14.49
N VAL A 80 15.42 -0.61 -13.44
CA VAL A 80 15.25 -1.12 -12.07
C VAL A 80 13.79 -0.99 -11.63
N HIS A 81 13.19 0.20 -11.78
CA HIS A 81 11.79 0.43 -11.41
C HIS A 81 10.81 -0.40 -12.24
N THR A 82 11.08 -0.61 -13.53
CA THR A 82 10.26 -1.49 -14.38
C THR A 82 10.26 -2.92 -13.85
N ALA A 83 11.45 -3.48 -13.62
CA ALA A 83 11.61 -4.83 -13.09
C ALA A 83 10.97 -4.96 -11.70
N SER A 84 11.23 -4.01 -10.80
CA SER A 84 10.65 -3.97 -9.46
C SER A 84 9.12 -3.89 -9.51
N ARG A 85 8.52 -2.98 -10.30
CA ARG A 85 7.06 -2.84 -10.35
C ARG A 85 6.36 -4.06 -10.94
N MET A 86 6.92 -4.66 -11.99
CA MET A 86 6.35 -5.87 -12.58
C MET A 86 6.48 -7.08 -11.65
N ALA A 87 7.65 -7.26 -11.02
CA ALA A 87 7.86 -8.33 -10.04
C ALA A 87 6.97 -8.18 -8.81
N SER A 88 6.87 -6.96 -8.26
CA SER A 88 5.95 -6.64 -7.17
C SER A 88 4.48 -6.83 -7.58
N GLY A 89 4.11 -6.48 -8.81
CA GLY A 89 2.76 -6.75 -9.32
C GLY A 89 2.44 -8.23 -9.39
N ALA A 90 3.39 -9.05 -9.84
CA ALA A 90 3.24 -10.51 -9.86
C ALA A 90 3.16 -11.09 -8.44
N LEU A 91 3.96 -10.57 -7.51
CA LEU A 91 3.89 -10.94 -6.09
C LEU A 91 2.55 -10.56 -5.46
N ASP A 92 2.06 -9.35 -5.73
CA ASP A 92 0.77 -8.87 -5.24
C ASP A 92 -0.37 -9.71 -5.78
N LEU A 93 -0.34 -10.07 -7.07
CA LEU A 93 -1.28 -10.99 -7.70
C LEU A 93 -1.20 -12.40 -7.10
N ALA A 94 0.01 -12.89 -6.79
CA ALA A 94 0.20 -14.18 -6.16
C ALA A 94 -0.11 -14.18 -4.66
N THR A 95 -0.36 -13.02 -4.04
CA THR A 95 -0.62 -12.89 -2.59
C THR A 95 -1.82 -12.01 -2.28
N PHE A 96 -2.73 -11.83 -3.24
CA PHE A 96 -3.84 -10.88 -3.12
C PHE A 96 -4.81 -11.23 -1.99
N TRP A 97 -4.93 -12.52 -1.64
CA TRP A 97 -5.77 -12.99 -0.54
C TRP A 97 -5.23 -12.60 0.84
N LEU A 98 -3.97 -12.17 0.93
CA LEU A 98 -3.40 -11.57 2.14
C LEU A 98 -3.74 -10.08 2.16
N PRO A 99 -4.51 -9.58 3.15
CA PRO A 99 -5.07 -8.23 3.18
C PRO A 99 -4.03 -7.17 3.60
N THR A 100 -2.94 -7.07 2.85
CA THR A 100 -1.91 -6.03 2.97
C THR A 100 -2.13 -4.96 1.90
N PHE A 101 -1.48 -3.82 2.05
CA PHE A 101 -1.42 -2.86 0.94
C PHE A 101 -0.61 -3.41 -0.24
N PRO A 102 -0.85 -2.88 -1.46
CA PRO A 102 0.00 -3.14 -2.61
C PRO A 102 1.47 -2.82 -2.32
N THR A 103 2.35 -3.65 -2.86
CA THR A 103 3.80 -3.53 -2.68
C THR A 103 4.33 -2.21 -3.29
N PRO A 104 3.95 -1.81 -4.52
CA PRO A 104 4.33 -0.51 -5.06
C PRO A 104 3.58 0.66 -4.40
N ASN A 105 4.30 1.75 -4.15
CA ASN A 105 3.75 3.04 -3.75
C ASN A 105 4.21 4.12 -4.76
N PRO A 106 3.32 4.68 -5.59
CA PRO A 106 1.85 4.50 -5.58
C PRO A 106 1.39 3.12 -6.11
N PRO A 107 0.21 2.61 -5.70
CA PRO A 107 -0.36 1.35 -6.19
C PRO A 107 -0.39 1.20 -7.70
N PHE A 108 -0.71 2.26 -8.45
CA PHE A 108 -0.67 2.24 -9.92
C PHE A 108 0.39 3.21 -10.44
N ILE A 109 0.97 2.86 -11.59
CA ILE A 109 2.04 3.67 -12.21
C ILE A 109 1.57 5.08 -12.59
N TRP A 110 0.29 5.25 -12.92
CA TRP A 110 -0.28 6.52 -13.38
C TRP A 110 -0.81 7.43 -12.28
N GLU A 111 -0.77 7.01 -11.02
CA GLU A 111 -1.26 7.88 -9.92
C GLU A 111 -0.36 9.09 -9.70
N ASP A 112 0.96 8.91 -9.81
CA ASP A 112 1.90 10.00 -9.59
C ASP A 112 3.16 9.84 -10.45
N PHE A 113 3.17 10.58 -11.57
CA PHE A 113 4.32 10.64 -12.48
C PHE A 113 5.41 11.61 -12.02
N SER A 114 5.19 12.38 -10.94
CA SER A 114 6.11 13.42 -10.47
C SER A 114 7.15 12.92 -9.46
N ARG A 115 7.00 11.68 -8.99
CA ARG A 115 7.91 11.03 -8.05
C ARG A 115 8.35 9.62 -8.48
N GLU A 116 9.45 9.17 -7.90
CA GLU A 116 9.88 7.77 -8.01
C GLU A 116 8.93 6.85 -7.26
N SER A 117 8.81 5.62 -7.76
CA SER A 117 8.03 4.58 -7.09
C SER A 117 8.86 3.94 -5.99
N GLU A 118 8.22 3.68 -4.85
CA GLU A 118 8.81 2.93 -3.74
C GLU A 118 8.17 1.54 -3.65
N TYR A 119 8.86 0.59 -3.03
CA TYR A 119 8.41 -0.80 -2.94
C TYR A 119 8.53 -1.29 -1.50
N TYR A 120 7.42 -1.68 -0.89
CA TYR A 120 7.34 -2.11 0.50
C TYR A 120 6.71 -3.49 0.60
N ALA A 121 7.47 -4.46 1.09
CA ALA A 121 6.93 -5.79 1.33
C ALA A 121 5.99 -5.77 2.56
N PHE A 122 4.79 -6.35 2.40
CA PHE A 122 3.85 -6.62 3.50
C PHE A 122 3.46 -5.41 4.36
N ARG A 123 3.24 -4.25 3.73
CA ARG A 123 2.80 -3.02 4.41
C ARG A 123 1.36 -3.13 4.94
N THR A 124 1.14 -2.68 6.17
CA THR A 124 -0.15 -2.73 6.87
C THR A 124 -0.80 -1.38 7.12
N ASP A 125 -0.04 -0.30 6.94
CA ASP A 125 -0.34 1.11 7.20
C ASP A 125 0.16 2.02 6.07
#